data_AF-M7X0X8-F1
#
_entry.id   AF-M7X0X8-F1
#
_cell.length_a   1.000
_cell.length_b   1.000
_cell.length_c   1.000
_cell.angle_alpha   90.00
_cell.angle_beta   90.00
_cell.angle_gamma   90.00
#
_symmetry.space_group_name_H-M   'P 1'
#
loop_
_entity.id
_entity.type
_entity.pdbx_description
1 polymer ?
#
loop_
_entity_poly.entity_id
_entity_poly.type
_entity_poly.pdbx_seq_one_letter_code
_entity_poly.pdbx_strand_id
1 'polypeptide(L)'
;MNKTIPFLLLLLGFFPAVSGLCQTSKTRLQPGRLYASGEEIYAPTFGFTSKVPDGWVGALPRETEVFLLNANSGFFGEMYVFGREQTDLNRLAEDWKKGVKVTETLTLMAVNPRVEGSLLFGDVQATGNFVNKNYRGFAATRCGDKGYCITVLAVSLEENTSLVKSAAFEFLNSGTFDSPRIIDPFEDFDWKAFLSNKLMVSYDQILGGQKQSEVNLCGDGSFNASVRKKGLLKDTNPEYKGRMSGTWRVEGAGSQAVLTLEFSKKNLSPLTVNLIFVEEQLMVGNERYYASESQECR
;
A
#
# COMPACT_ATOMS: atom_id res chain seq x y z
N MET A 1 54.29 51.82 -27.02
CA MET A 1 53.48 50.90 -27.86
C MET A 1 53.78 49.47 -27.44
N ASN A 2 52.72 48.66 -27.28
CA ASN A 2 52.71 47.21 -27.00
C ASN A 2 53.19 46.75 -25.61
N LYS A 3 52.60 45.76 -24.96
CA LYS A 3 51.30 45.04 -25.04
C LYS A 3 51.30 44.20 -23.76
N THR A 4 50.37 44.41 -22.84
CA THR A 4 50.19 43.57 -21.65
C THR A 4 49.21 42.44 -21.99
N ILE A 5 49.66 41.19 -21.82
CA ILE A 5 48.86 39.96 -21.96
C ILE A 5 48.37 39.59 -20.55
N PRO A 6 47.05 39.49 -20.29
CA PRO A 6 46.57 38.86 -19.07
C PRO A 6 46.36 37.36 -19.31
N PHE A 7 46.97 36.57 -18.43
CA PHE A 7 46.87 35.12 -18.34
C PHE A 7 45.53 34.77 -17.66
N LEU A 8 44.52 34.38 -18.46
CA LEU A 8 43.22 33.94 -17.96
C LEU A 8 43.30 32.45 -17.61
N LEU A 9 43.46 32.16 -16.32
CA LEU A 9 43.51 30.81 -15.76
C LEU A 9 42.07 30.26 -15.67
N LEU A 10 41.71 29.39 -16.62
CA LEU A 10 40.40 28.76 -16.75
C LEU A 10 40.37 27.50 -15.86
N LEU A 11 39.82 27.65 -14.64
CA LEU A 11 39.59 26.56 -13.70
C LEU A 11 38.37 25.75 -14.13
N LEU A 12 38.60 24.71 -14.93
CA LEU A 12 37.63 23.65 -15.23
C LEU A 12 37.40 22.80 -13.96
N GLY A 13 36.40 23.17 -13.18
CA GLY A 13 35.89 22.36 -12.08
C GLY A 13 35.15 21.13 -12.62
N PHE A 14 35.82 19.98 -12.59
CA PHE A 14 35.20 18.67 -12.77
C PHE A 14 34.36 18.36 -11.52
N PHE A 15 33.06 18.64 -11.56
CA PHE A 15 32.11 18.07 -10.61
C PHE A 15 31.76 16.65 -11.08
N PRO A 16 32.17 15.58 -10.38
CA PRO A 16 31.60 14.27 -10.64
C PRO A 16 30.11 14.35 -10.29
N ALA A 17 29.26 14.22 -11.31
CA ALA A 17 27.85 13.98 -11.12
C ALA A 17 27.72 12.67 -10.32
N VAL A 18 27.47 12.79 -9.02
CA VAL A 18 27.03 11.68 -8.19
C VAL A 18 25.62 11.37 -8.66
N SER A 19 25.51 10.54 -9.70
CA SER A 19 24.29 9.87 -10.09
C SER A 19 23.94 8.93 -8.95
N GLY A 20 23.26 9.46 -7.93
CA GLY A 20 22.60 8.64 -6.93
C GLY A 20 21.71 7.67 -7.67
N LEU A 21 22.08 6.39 -7.62
CA LEU A 21 21.19 5.29 -7.91
C LEU A 21 20.07 5.39 -6.85
N CYS A 22 19.07 6.24 -7.12
CA CYS A 22 17.76 6.08 -6.53
C CYS A 22 17.29 4.72 -7.02
N GLN A 23 17.54 3.68 -6.22
CA GLN A 23 16.71 2.50 -6.24
C GLN A 23 15.33 3.00 -5.87
N THR A 24 14.53 3.31 -6.90
CA THR A 24 13.08 3.45 -6.74
C THR A 24 12.62 2.08 -6.27
N SER A 25 12.51 1.94 -4.95
CA SER A 25 11.80 0.84 -4.33
C SER A 25 10.46 0.72 -5.03
N LYS A 26 10.17 -0.44 -5.62
CA LYS A 26 8.88 -0.73 -6.26
C LYS A 26 7.81 -0.43 -5.22
N THR A 27 7.02 0.63 -5.40
CA THR A 27 6.01 0.99 -4.40
C THR A 27 4.86 -0.01 -4.50
N ARG A 28 4.79 -0.92 -3.54
CA ARG A 28 3.64 -1.82 -3.42
C ARG A 28 2.35 -1.02 -3.26
N LEU A 29 1.30 -1.45 -3.95
CA LEU A 29 -0.04 -0.92 -3.73
C LEU A 29 -0.49 -1.17 -2.29
N GLN A 30 -0.71 -0.08 -1.58
CA GLN A 30 -1.24 0.05 -0.22
C GLN A 30 -2.65 0.66 -0.26
N PRO A 31 -3.62 0.06 0.46
CA PRO A 31 -4.94 0.64 0.64
C PRO A 31 -4.89 2.04 1.29
N GLY A 32 -5.74 2.95 0.83
CA GLY A 32 -5.86 4.31 1.36
C GLY A 32 -4.76 5.28 0.95
N ARG A 33 -3.72 4.83 0.22
CA ARG A 33 -2.67 5.69 -0.34
C ARG A 33 -3.08 6.23 -1.71
N LEU A 34 -2.74 7.51 -1.96
CA LEU A 34 -2.80 8.14 -3.27
C LEU A 34 -1.45 8.00 -3.99
N TYR A 35 -1.49 7.80 -5.30
CA TYR A 35 -0.32 7.66 -6.17
C TYR A 35 -0.33 8.76 -7.21
N ALA A 36 0.77 9.49 -7.32
CA ALA A 36 0.89 10.60 -8.24
C ALA A 36 1.16 10.14 -9.68
N SER A 37 0.92 11.04 -10.63
CA SER A 37 1.35 10.90 -12.04
C SER A 37 2.79 10.44 -12.15
N GLY A 38 3.04 9.40 -12.96
CA GLY A 38 4.36 8.82 -13.19
C GLY A 38 4.91 7.94 -12.05
N GLU A 39 4.22 7.86 -10.91
CA GLU A 39 4.61 7.00 -9.79
C GLU A 39 4.52 5.53 -10.18
N GLU A 40 5.57 4.77 -9.88
CA GLU A 40 5.60 3.33 -10.10
C GLU A 40 4.80 2.62 -9.01
N ILE A 41 3.92 1.72 -9.44
CA ILE A 41 3.08 0.90 -8.57
C ILE A 41 3.34 -0.59 -8.81
N TYR A 42 3.22 -1.38 -7.75
CA TYR A 42 3.44 -2.82 -7.80
C TYR A 42 2.31 -3.60 -7.13
N ALA A 43 1.71 -4.52 -7.88
CA ALA A 43 0.69 -5.47 -7.45
C ALA A 43 1.29 -6.89 -7.38
N PRO A 44 1.86 -7.30 -6.23
CA PRO A 44 2.60 -8.56 -6.11
C PRO A 44 1.76 -9.81 -6.38
N THR A 45 0.49 -9.81 -5.98
CA THR A 45 -0.45 -10.93 -6.19
C THR A 45 -0.61 -11.29 -7.68
N PHE A 46 -0.42 -10.32 -8.57
CA PHE A 46 -0.49 -10.50 -10.02
C PHE A 46 0.88 -10.40 -10.70
N GLY A 47 1.95 -10.19 -9.91
CA GLY A 47 3.29 -9.93 -10.43
C GLY A 47 3.36 -8.71 -11.34
N PHE A 48 2.48 -7.72 -11.19
CA PHE A 48 2.36 -6.61 -12.14
C PHE A 48 2.97 -5.34 -11.57
N THR A 49 3.94 -4.77 -12.29
CA THR A 49 4.47 -3.41 -12.02
C THR A 49 4.03 -2.51 -13.16
N SER A 50 3.59 -1.29 -12.89
CA SER A 50 3.28 -0.28 -13.92
C SER A 50 3.47 1.14 -13.35
N LYS A 51 3.22 2.17 -14.16
CA LYS A 51 3.22 3.57 -13.73
C LYS A 51 1.83 4.18 -13.85
N VAL A 52 1.50 5.07 -12.92
CA VAL A 52 0.31 5.93 -13.04
C VAL A 52 0.48 6.81 -14.30
N PRO A 53 -0.47 6.81 -15.26
CA PRO A 53 -0.31 7.58 -16.49
C PRO A 53 -0.23 9.09 -16.25
N ASP A 54 0.36 9.80 -17.20
CA ASP A 54 0.52 11.24 -17.06
C ASP A 54 -0.82 11.98 -16.97
N GLY A 55 -0.96 12.84 -15.96
CA GLY A 55 -2.21 13.57 -15.70
C GLY A 55 -3.27 12.77 -14.95
N TRP A 56 -2.93 11.61 -14.39
CA TRP A 56 -3.82 10.79 -13.56
C TRP A 56 -3.35 10.71 -12.11
N VAL A 57 -4.29 10.40 -11.22
CA VAL A 57 -4.02 10.08 -9.81
C VAL A 57 -4.61 8.70 -9.52
N GLY A 58 -3.79 7.83 -8.92
CA GLY A 58 -4.16 6.49 -8.52
C GLY A 58 -4.57 6.39 -7.07
N ALA A 59 -5.46 5.45 -6.73
CA ALA A 59 -5.81 5.11 -5.37
C ALA A 59 -6.27 3.65 -5.27
N LEU A 60 -5.89 2.94 -4.22
CA LEU A 60 -6.52 1.66 -3.84
C LEU A 60 -7.43 1.92 -2.64
N PRO A 61 -8.76 1.98 -2.80
CA PRO A 61 -9.66 2.13 -1.65
C PRO A 61 -9.47 1.00 -0.63
N ARG A 62 -9.81 1.28 0.64
CA ARG A 62 -9.88 0.23 1.67
C ARG A 62 -10.98 -0.76 1.30
N GLU A 63 -10.75 -2.04 1.62
CA GLU A 63 -11.73 -3.12 1.44
C GLU A 63 -12.10 -3.41 -0.03
N THR A 64 -11.32 -2.93 -1.00
CA THR A 64 -11.50 -3.25 -2.42
C THR A 64 -10.22 -3.81 -3.04
N GLU A 65 -10.40 -4.61 -4.09
CA GLU A 65 -9.30 -5.11 -4.93
C GLU A 65 -9.20 -4.35 -6.26
N VAL A 66 -9.87 -3.20 -6.34
CA VAL A 66 -9.96 -2.38 -7.55
C VAL A 66 -9.13 -1.12 -7.36
N PHE A 67 -8.04 -1.03 -8.10
CA PHE A 67 -7.22 0.17 -8.17
C PHE A 67 -7.90 1.20 -9.08
N LEU A 68 -8.14 2.40 -8.56
CA LEU A 68 -8.82 3.47 -9.26
C LEU A 68 -7.81 4.45 -9.80
N LEU A 69 -7.98 4.87 -11.04
CA LEU A 69 -7.26 6.00 -11.64
C LEU A 69 -8.29 7.06 -12.03
N ASN A 70 -8.06 8.30 -11.62
CA ASN A 70 -8.92 9.44 -11.97
C ASN A 70 -8.10 10.49 -12.73
N ALA A 71 -8.69 11.05 -13.79
CA ALA A 71 -8.08 12.15 -14.52
C ALA A 71 -7.98 13.39 -13.61
N ASN A 72 -6.79 13.99 -13.56
CA ASN A 72 -6.51 15.20 -12.78
C ASN A 72 -6.36 16.45 -13.68
N SER A 73 -6.64 16.31 -14.98
CA SER A 73 -6.34 17.32 -16.01
C SER A 73 -7.58 18.02 -16.57
N GLY A 74 -8.58 18.31 -15.73
CA GLY A 74 -9.74 19.14 -16.10
C GLY A 74 -10.74 18.50 -17.05
N PHE A 75 -10.63 17.19 -17.32
CA PHE A 75 -11.62 16.41 -18.06
C PHE A 75 -12.15 15.26 -17.21
N PHE A 76 -13.33 14.73 -17.56
CA PHE A 76 -13.90 13.57 -16.88
C PHE A 76 -13.38 12.26 -17.50
N GLY A 77 -12.67 11.48 -16.69
CA GLY A 77 -12.19 10.14 -17.01
C GLY A 77 -11.87 9.36 -15.75
N GLU A 78 -12.39 8.15 -15.66
CA GLU A 78 -12.16 7.20 -14.56
C GLU A 78 -11.72 5.87 -15.14
N MET A 79 -10.76 5.20 -14.50
CA MET A 79 -10.38 3.83 -14.82
C MET A 79 -10.42 2.96 -13.57
N TYR A 80 -11.02 1.79 -13.74
CA TYR A 80 -11.12 0.73 -12.75
C TYR A 80 -10.18 -0.38 -13.18
N VAL A 81 -9.11 -0.57 -12.43
CA VAL A 81 -8.05 -1.53 -12.71
C VAL A 81 -8.18 -2.69 -11.72
N PHE A 82 -8.28 -3.91 -12.24
CA PHE A 82 -8.36 -5.10 -11.40
C PHE A 82 -7.57 -6.24 -12.02
N GLY A 83 -6.96 -7.04 -11.17
CA GLY A 83 -6.23 -8.24 -11.59
C GLY A 83 -7.18 -9.41 -11.80
N ARG A 84 -6.77 -10.32 -12.68
CA ARG A 84 -7.45 -11.60 -12.94
C ARG A 84 -6.43 -12.72 -12.84
N GLU A 85 -6.87 -13.82 -12.25
CA GLU A 85 -6.17 -15.09 -12.33
C GLU A 85 -6.08 -15.59 -13.78
N GLN A 86 -5.36 -16.68 -13.98
CA GLN A 86 -5.06 -17.25 -15.29
C GLN A 86 -6.33 -17.44 -16.14
N THR A 87 -6.35 -16.81 -17.31
CA THR A 87 -7.47 -16.93 -18.26
C THR A 87 -6.98 -16.94 -19.71
N ASP A 88 -7.83 -17.49 -20.60
CA ASP A 88 -7.64 -17.44 -22.04
C ASP A 88 -8.31 -16.19 -22.63
N LEU A 89 -7.58 -15.41 -23.42
CA LEU A 89 -8.07 -14.14 -23.96
C LEU A 89 -9.23 -14.30 -24.95
N ASN A 90 -9.26 -15.39 -25.73
CA ASN A 90 -10.35 -15.61 -26.69
C ASN A 90 -11.64 -15.95 -25.93
N ARG A 91 -11.55 -16.79 -24.91
CA ARG A 91 -12.67 -17.06 -23.99
C ARG A 91 -13.13 -15.79 -23.29
N LEU A 92 -12.20 -14.98 -22.78
CA LEU A 92 -12.53 -13.72 -22.13
C LEU A 92 -13.23 -12.74 -23.08
N ALA A 93 -12.81 -12.69 -24.36
CA ALA A 93 -13.47 -11.89 -25.39
C ALA A 93 -14.92 -12.33 -25.63
N GLU A 94 -15.19 -13.64 -25.67
CA GLU A 94 -16.55 -14.17 -25.78
C GLU A 94 -17.39 -13.85 -24.54
N ASP A 95 -16.81 -13.92 -23.35
CA ASP A 95 -17.51 -13.55 -22.11
C ASP A 95 -17.80 -12.04 -22.04
N TRP A 96 -16.89 -11.19 -22.55
CA TRP A 96 -17.13 -9.76 -22.71
C TRP A 96 -18.27 -9.45 -23.69
N LYS A 97 -18.40 -10.23 -24.77
CA LYS A 97 -19.54 -10.10 -25.72
C LYS A 97 -20.87 -10.49 -25.08
N LYS A 98 -20.90 -11.55 -24.26
CA LYS A 98 -22.11 -11.97 -23.54
C LYS A 98 -22.56 -10.90 -22.53
N GLY A 99 -21.59 -10.20 -21.95
CA GLY A 99 -21.80 -9.13 -21.01
C GLY A 99 -21.71 -9.55 -19.55
N VAL A 100 -21.44 -8.56 -18.70
CA VAL A 100 -21.31 -8.71 -17.25
C VAL A 100 -22.38 -7.85 -16.58
N LYS A 101 -23.20 -8.49 -15.74
CA LYS A 101 -24.14 -7.77 -14.88
C LYS A 101 -23.36 -7.13 -13.73
N VAL A 102 -23.38 -5.80 -13.67
CA VAL A 102 -22.78 -5.02 -12.59
C VAL A 102 -23.79 -4.80 -11.47
N THR A 103 -25.06 -4.61 -11.83
CA THR A 103 -26.19 -4.57 -10.91
C THR A 103 -27.34 -5.40 -11.49
N GLU A 104 -28.45 -5.51 -10.76
CA GLU A 104 -29.67 -6.16 -11.27
C GLU A 104 -30.20 -5.51 -12.55
N THR A 105 -29.91 -4.22 -12.76
CA THR A 105 -30.45 -3.43 -13.87
C THR A 105 -29.39 -2.95 -14.84
N LEU A 106 -28.10 -3.13 -14.56
CA LEU A 106 -26.99 -2.66 -15.40
C LEU A 106 -26.13 -3.82 -15.89
N THR A 107 -25.99 -3.93 -17.21
CA THR A 107 -25.12 -4.88 -17.89
C THR A 107 -24.11 -4.13 -18.76
N LEU A 108 -22.85 -4.53 -18.70
CA LEU A 108 -21.77 -4.03 -19.55
C LEU A 108 -21.40 -5.08 -20.60
N MET A 109 -21.35 -4.71 -21.87
CA MET A 109 -21.02 -5.60 -22.98
C MET A 109 -19.93 -4.97 -23.85
N ALA A 110 -18.95 -5.75 -24.29
CA ALA A 110 -17.99 -5.27 -25.26
C ALA A 110 -18.55 -5.31 -26.69
N VAL A 111 -18.32 -4.24 -27.43
CA VAL A 111 -18.65 -4.10 -28.85
C VAL A 111 -17.42 -4.47 -29.67
N ASN A 112 -17.51 -5.60 -30.39
CA ASN A 112 -16.45 -6.11 -31.26
C ASN A 112 -15.06 -6.18 -30.58
N PRO A 113 -14.92 -6.87 -29.42
CA PRO A 113 -13.63 -6.99 -28.77
C PRO A 113 -12.63 -7.71 -29.67
N ARG A 114 -11.38 -7.27 -29.62
CA ARG A 114 -10.26 -7.77 -30.43
C ARG A 114 -9.17 -8.31 -29.54
N VAL A 115 -8.57 -9.42 -29.95
CA VAL A 115 -7.38 -10.00 -29.33
C VAL A 115 -6.19 -9.77 -30.25
N GLU A 116 -5.16 -9.11 -29.75
CA GLU A 116 -3.91 -8.82 -30.46
C GLU A 116 -2.73 -9.19 -29.54
N GLY A 117 -2.10 -10.34 -29.80
CA GLY A 117 -1.04 -10.87 -28.94
C GLY A 117 -1.54 -11.15 -27.51
N SER A 118 -0.94 -10.48 -26.52
CA SER A 118 -1.33 -10.60 -25.11
C SER A 118 -2.37 -9.57 -24.66
N LEU A 119 -2.94 -8.81 -25.61
CA LEU A 119 -3.88 -7.73 -25.36
C LEU A 119 -5.27 -8.09 -25.89
N LEU A 120 -6.29 -7.89 -25.08
CA LEU A 120 -7.70 -7.92 -25.45
C LEU A 120 -8.28 -6.52 -25.21
N PHE A 121 -8.97 -5.93 -26.16
CA PHE A 121 -9.59 -4.63 -25.97
C PHE A 121 -10.87 -4.45 -26.78
N GLY A 122 -11.72 -3.53 -26.35
CA GLY A 122 -12.96 -3.20 -27.06
C GLY A 122 -13.71 -2.05 -26.41
N ASP A 123 -14.56 -1.40 -27.19
CA ASP A 123 -15.52 -0.43 -26.67
C ASP A 123 -16.56 -1.14 -25.81
N VAL A 124 -17.06 -0.47 -24.78
CA VAL A 124 -18.05 -1.02 -23.85
C VAL A 124 -19.35 -0.26 -23.97
N GLN A 125 -20.42 -1.00 -24.17
CA GLN A 125 -21.79 -0.52 -24.13
C GLN A 125 -22.43 -0.92 -22.80
N ALA A 126 -23.03 0.06 -22.13
CA ALA A 126 -23.88 -0.17 -20.97
C ALA A 126 -25.34 -0.27 -21.39
N THR A 127 -26.05 -1.30 -20.93
CA THR A 127 -27.49 -1.47 -21.12
C THR A 127 -28.16 -1.58 -19.76
N GLY A 128 -29.25 -0.85 -19.56
CA GLY A 128 -29.93 -0.86 -18.26
C GLY A 128 -30.78 0.37 -17.99
N ASN A 129 -31.33 0.42 -16.78
CA ASN A 129 -32.00 1.62 -16.29
C ASN A 129 -30.96 2.69 -15.94
N PHE A 130 -31.28 3.97 -16.20
CA PHE A 130 -30.46 5.12 -15.82
C PHE A 130 -29.04 5.18 -16.43
N VAL A 131 -28.81 4.52 -17.57
CA VAL A 131 -27.55 4.65 -18.31
C VAL A 131 -27.47 6.04 -18.96
N ASN A 132 -26.47 6.83 -18.55
CA ASN A 132 -26.17 8.09 -19.20
C ASN A 132 -25.62 7.84 -20.61
N LYS A 133 -26.38 8.25 -21.63
CA LYS A 133 -26.01 8.06 -23.05
C LYS A 133 -24.79 8.87 -23.49
N ASN A 134 -24.34 9.83 -22.69
CA ASN A 134 -23.14 10.62 -22.98
C ASN A 134 -21.86 9.92 -22.50
N TYR A 135 -21.99 8.85 -21.71
CA TYR A 135 -20.83 8.08 -21.29
C TYR A 135 -20.41 7.09 -22.37
N ARG A 136 -19.10 6.91 -22.48
CA ARG A 136 -18.45 5.90 -23.29
C ARG A 136 -17.61 5.04 -22.36
N GLY A 137 -17.71 3.73 -22.55
CA GLY A 137 -16.87 2.76 -21.87
C GLY A 137 -15.83 2.21 -22.82
N PHE A 138 -14.68 1.85 -22.27
CA PHE A 138 -13.63 1.12 -22.97
C PHE A 138 -13.05 0.09 -22.02
N ALA A 139 -12.80 -1.12 -22.50
CA ALA A 139 -12.13 -2.14 -21.71
C ALA A 139 -10.88 -2.63 -22.44
N ALA A 140 -9.79 -2.81 -21.70
CA ALA A 140 -8.58 -3.43 -22.18
C ALA A 140 -8.04 -4.39 -21.12
N THR A 141 -7.48 -5.52 -21.53
CA THR A 141 -6.85 -6.51 -20.67
C THR A 141 -5.53 -6.91 -21.28
N ARG A 142 -4.45 -6.88 -20.49
CA ARG A 142 -3.16 -7.44 -20.89
C ARG A 142 -2.81 -8.60 -19.98
N CYS A 143 -2.39 -9.72 -20.55
CA CYS A 143 -1.94 -10.89 -19.79
C CYS A 143 -0.42 -11.04 -19.87
N GLY A 144 0.20 -11.52 -18.79
CA GLY A 144 1.60 -11.93 -18.77
C GLY A 144 1.78 -13.39 -19.19
N ASP A 145 3.02 -13.83 -19.30
CA ASP A 145 3.37 -15.19 -19.76
C ASP A 145 2.88 -16.31 -18.84
N LYS A 146 2.59 -15.98 -17.58
CA LYS A 146 2.01 -16.90 -16.59
C LYS A 146 0.47 -16.89 -16.58
N GLY A 147 -0.14 -16.16 -17.52
CA GLY A 147 -1.58 -16.09 -17.73
C GLY A 147 -2.35 -15.16 -16.80
N TYR A 148 -1.74 -14.63 -15.74
CA TYR A 148 -2.33 -13.55 -14.95
C TYR A 148 -2.50 -12.30 -15.80
N CYS A 149 -3.63 -11.62 -15.62
CA CYS A 149 -3.99 -10.48 -16.44
C CYS A 149 -4.35 -9.26 -15.60
N ILE A 150 -4.14 -8.09 -16.17
CA ILE A 150 -4.65 -6.83 -15.64
C ILE A 150 -5.71 -6.32 -16.61
N THR A 151 -6.91 -6.09 -16.10
CA THR A 151 -8.01 -5.48 -16.85
C THR A 151 -8.18 -4.04 -16.39
N VAL A 152 -8.33 -3.15 -17.36
CA VAL A 152 -8.74 -1.76 -17.19
C VAL A 152 -10.14 -1.63 -17.79
N LEU A 153 -11.10 -1.18 -16.98
CA LEU A 153 -12.38 -0.67 -17.45
C LEU A 153 -12.35 0.85 -17.29
N ALA A 154 -12.40 1.57 -18.40
CA ALA A 154 -12.33 3.01 -18.46
C ALA A 154 -13.69 3.61 -18.83
N VAL A 155 -14.06 4.72 -18.19
CA VAL A 155 -15.31 5.44 -18.41
C VAL A 155 -14.99 6.91 -18.61
N SER A 156 -15.62 7.54 -19.60
CA SER A 156 -15.45 8.95 -19.90
C SER A 156 -16.70 9.56 -20.53
N LEU A 157 -16.71 10.89 -20.68
CA LEU A 157 -17.59 11.54 -21.64
C LEU A 157 -17.12 11.24 -23.08
N GLU A 158 -18.04 11.37 -24.05
CA GLU A 158 -17.77 11.08 -25.46
C GLU A 158 -16.56 11.85 -26.00
N GLU A 159 -16.45 13.15 -25.72
CA GLU A 159 -15.36 14.02 -26.16
C GLU A 159 -13.97 13.60 -25.60
N ASN A 160 -13.94 12.87 -24.49
CA ASN A 160 -12.70 12.47 -23.81
C ASN A 160 -12.29 11.02 -24.10
N THR A 161 -13.09 10.29 -24.90
CA THR A 161 -12.92 8.85 -25.15
C THR A 161 -11.52 8.50 -25.64
N SER A 162 -10.98 9.29 -26.58
CA SER A 162 -9.65 9.04 -27.14
C SER A 162 -8.53 9.20 -26.12
N LEU A 163 -8.63 10.21 -25.23
CA LEU A 163 -7.64 10.47 -24.18
C LEU A 163 -7.63 9.33 -23.16
N VAL A 164 -8.82 8.92 -22.72
CA VAL A 164 -8.97 7.85 -21.72
C VAL A 164 -8.54 6.49 -22.26
N LYS A 165 -8.85 6.18 -23.53
CA LYS A 165 -8.32 4.99 -24.22
C LYS A 165 -6.80 4.97 -24.27
N SER A 166 -6.20 6.12 -24.62
CA SER A 166 -4.75 6.25 -24.68
C SER A 166 -4.11 5.99 -23.31
N ALA A 167 -4.67 6.56 -22.25
CA ALA A 167 -4.18 6.35 -20.89
C ALA A 167 -4.32 4.90 -20.42
N ALA A 168 -5.43 4.23 -20.76
CA ALA A 168 -5.62 2.81 -20.46
C ALA A 168 -4.57 1.93 -21.15
N PHE A 169 -4.25 2.21 -22.41
CA PHE A 169 -3.19 1.51 -23.13
C PHE A 169 -1.81 1.83 -22.58
N GLU A 170 -1.53 3.09 -22.27
CA GLU A 170 -0.26 3.51 -21.65
C GLU A 170 -0.02 2.79 -20.33
N PHE A 171 -1.05 2.72 -19.47
CA PHE A 171 -0.99 1.99 -18.21
C PHE A 171 -0.69 0.49 -18.40
N LEU A 172 -1.37 -0.16 -19.34
CA LEU A 172 -1.14 -1.58 -19.61
C LEU A 172 0.22 -1.82 -20.28
N ASN A 173 0.63 -0.97 -21.21
CA ASN A 173 1.84 -1.15 -22.03
C ASN A 173 3.12 -0.80 -21.27
N SER A 174 3.08 0.21 -20.38
CA SER A 174 4.20 0.52 -19.48
C SER A 174 4.41 -0.55 -18.42
N GLY A 175 3.42 -1.42 -18.20
CA GLY A 175 3.52 -2.47 -17.21
C GLY A 175 4.49 -3.58 -17.59
N THR A 176 4.99 -4.31 -16.59
CA THR A 176 5.77 -5.55 -16.73
C THR A 176 5.17 -6.65 -15.84
N PHE A 177 5.28 -7.90 -16.28
CA PHE A 177 4.84 -9.06 -15.51
C PHE A 177 6.04 -9.85 -15.00
N ASP A 178 6.07 -10.03 -13.68
CA ASP A 178 6.95 -10.92 -12.92
C ASP A 178 6.15 -12.11 -12.39
N SER A 179 6.82 -13.04 -11.71
CA SER A 179 6.11 -14.13 -11.03
C SER A 179 5.24 -13.58 -9.89
N PRO A 180 3.93 -13.92 -9.84
CA PRO A 180 3.07 -13.50 -8.76
C PRO A 180 3.54 -14.10 -7.43
N ARG A 181 3.36 -13.35 -6.35
CA ARG A 181 3.71 -13.77 -5.00
C ARG A 181 2.63 -13.29 -4.04
N ILE A 182 2.23 -14.18 -3.13
CA ILE A 182 1.47 -13.77 -1.95
C ILE A 182 2.50 -13.15 -1.01
N ILE A 183 2.44 -11.83 -0.87
CA ILE A 183 3.33 -11.09 0.00
C ILE A 183 2.56 -10.65 1.24
N ASP A 184 3.08 -10.95 2.43
CA ASP A 184 2.58 -10.40 3.69
C ASP A 184 2.52 -8.86 3.56
N PRO A 185 1.38 -8.17 3.75
CA PRO A 185 1.31 -6.70 3.74
C PRO A 185 2.38 -6.02 4.59
N PHE A 186 2.92 -6.74 5.57
CA PHE A 186 3.95 -6.28 6.48
C PHE A 186 5.35 -6.85 6.18
N GLU A 187 5.61 -7.56 5.06
CA GLU A 187 6.91 -8.21 4.77
C GLU A 187 8.11 -7.28 5.04
N ASP A 188 8.02 -6.03 4.57
CA ASP A 188 9.05 -4.99 4.75
C ASP A 188 8.79 -4.05 5.96
N PHE A 189 7.93 -4.45 6.90
CA PHE A 189 7.55 -3.62 8.04
C PHE A 189 8.69 -3.50 9.05
N ASP A 190 9.21 -2.28 9.20
CA ASP A 190 10.23 -1.97 10.20
C ASP A 190 9.60 -1.73 11.58
N TRP A 191 9.59 -2.78 12.39
CA TRP A 191 9.12 -2.74 13.77
C TRP A 191 9.87 -1.75 14.64
N LYS A 192 11.18 -1.57 14.44
CA LYS A 192 11.97 -0.65 15.24
C LYS A 192 11.57 0.77 14.91
N ALA A 193 11.45 1.11 13.63
CA ALA A 193 10.98 2.43 13.18
C ALA A 193 9.55 2.70 13.66
N PHE A 194 8.64 1.73 13.53
CA PHE A 194 7.25 1.87 13.96
C PHE A 194 7.13 2.14 15.47
N LEU A 195 7.77 1.33 16.31
CA LEU A 195 7.65 1.41 17.77
C LEU A 195 8.46 2.57 18.38
N SER A 196 9.44 3.11 17.65
CA SER A 196 10.23 4.24 18.14
C SER A 196 9.36 5.47 18.35
N ASN A 197 9.50 6.05 19.55
CA ASN A 197 8.72 7.18 20.05
C ASN A 197 7.22 6.89 20.15
N LYS A 198 6.80 5.63 20.35
CA LYS A 198 5.39 5.27 20.52
C LYS A 198 5.01 5.02 21.96
N LEU A 199 3.79 5.40 22.29
CA LEU A 199 3.05 4.94 23.46
C LEU A 199 2.19 3.76 23.03
N MET A 200 2.40 2.60 23.67
CA MET A 200 1.55 1.43 23.57
C MET A 200 0.60 1.36 24.77
N VAL A 201 -0.70 1.25 24.52
CA VAL A 201 -1.73 1.19 25.56
C VAL A 201 -2.61 -0.05 25.40
N SER A 202 -2.87 -0.74 26.50
CA SER A 202 -3.93 -1.75 26.59
C SER A 202 -4.84 -1.48 27.77
N TYR A 203 -6.13 -1.79 27.59
CA TYR A 203 -7.14 -1.75 28.63
C TYR A 203 -7.92 -3.07 28.59
N ASP A 204 -7.89 -3.78 29.70
CA ASP A 204 -8.61 -5.04 29.88
C ASP A 204 -9.51 -4.94 31.12
N GLN A 205 -10.78 -5.28 30.95
CA GLN A 205 -11.80 -5.23 31.99
C GLN A 205 -12.59 -6.53 31.99
N ILE A 206 -12.47 -7.27 33.08
CA ILE A 206 -13.21 -8.49 33.35
C ILE A 206 -14.13 -8.29 34.56
N LEU A 207 -15.11 -9.17 34.74
CA LEU A 207 -15.98 -9.12 35.91
C LEU A 207 -15.14 -9.23 37.20
N GLY A 208 -15.11 -8.16 38.00
CA GLY A 208 -14.34 -8.10 39.24
C GLY A 208 -12.86 -7.71 39.09
N GLY A 209 -12.37 -7.31 37.91
CA GLY A 209 -10.97 -6.91 37.72
C GLY A 209 -10.73 -5.95 36.55
N GLN A 210 -9.71 -5.11 36.65
CA GLN A 210 -9.27 -4.25 35.54
C GLN A 210 -7.74 -4.17 35.49
N LYS A 211 -7.20 -4.13 34.28
CA LYS A 211 -5.77 -3.93 33.99
C LYS A 211 -5.63 -2.86 32.91
N GLN A 212 -4.80 -1.86 33.18
CA GLN A 212 -4.38 -0.85 32.22
C GLN A 212 -2.85 -0.89 32.15
N SER A 213 -2.32 -1.01 30.95
CA SER A 213 -0.87 -0.98 30.71
C SER A 213 -0.55 0.12 29.73
N GLU A 214 0.41 0.96 30.08
CA GLU A 214 0.96 2.02 29.23
C GLU A 214 2.47 1.80 29.14
N VAL A 215 3.02 1.79 27.93
CA VAL A 215 4.45 1.60 27.68
C VAL A 215 4.91 2.61 26.64
N ASN A 216 5.72 3.57 27.05
CA ASN A 216 6.42 4.51 26.18
C ASN A 216 7.74 3.89 25.72
N LEU A 217 7.89 3.65 24.42
CA LEU A 217 9.09 3.11 23.77
C LEU A 217 9.83 4.25 23.05
N CYS A 218 10.95 4.69 23.60
CA CYS A 218 11.68 5.85 23.07
C CYS A 218 12.69 5.46 21.99
N GLY A 219 12.95 6.38 21.06
CA GLY A 219 13.84 6.14 19.92
C GLY A 219 15.29 5.82 20.29
N ASP A 220 15.74 6.26 21.47
CA ASP A 220 17.05 5.93 22.05
C ASP A 220 17.16 4.49 22.58
N GLY A 221 16.07 3.73 22.55
CA GLY A 221 16.00 2.36 23.09
C GLY A 221 15.64 2.30 24.57
N SER A 222 15.34 3.41 25.24
CA SER A 222 14.79 3.41 26.60
C SER A 222 13.27 3.22 26.60
N PHE A 223 12.70 2.72 27.70
CA PHE A 223 11.26 2.69 27.90
C PHE A 223 10.84 3.13 29.30
N ASN A 224 9.62 3.65 29.39
CA ASN A 224 8.89 3.87 30.63
C ASN A 224 7.54 3.17 30.56
N ALA A 225 7.14 2.48 31.62
CA ALA A 225 5.87 1.76 31.67
C ALA A 225 5.10 2.08 32.96
N SER A 226 3.77 2.07 32.86
CA SER A 226 2.84 2.22 33.97
C SER A 226 1.77 1.14 33.86
N VAL A 227 1.77 0.22 34.82
CA VAL A 227 0.79 -0.88 34.87
C VAL A 227 -0.09 -0.73 36.10
N ARG A 228 -1.39 -0.53 35.88
CA ARG A 228 -2.41 -0.41 36.93
C ARG A 228 -3.29 -1.65 36.90
N LYS A 229 -3.38 -2.33 38.05
CA LYS A 229 -4.22 -3.53 38.25
C LYS A 229 -5.14 -3.30 39.45
N LYS A 230 -6.44 -3.59 39.31
CA LYS A 230 -7.42 -3.57 40.42
C LYS A 230 -8.27 -4.84 40.43
N GLY A 231 -8.91 -5.11 41.58
CA GLY A 231 -9.78 -6.27 41.76
C GLY A 231 -9.03 -7.59 41.68
N LEU A 232 -9.63 -8.60 41.06
CA LEU A 232 -9.08 -9.95 40.90
C LEU A 232 -7.73 -9.99 40.17
N LEU A 233 -7.43 -8.99 39.34
CA LEU A 233 -6.17 -8.89 38.59
C LEU A 233 -5.02 -8.30 39.41
N LYS A 234 -5.25 -7.84 40.65
CA LYS A 234 -4.23 -7.18 41.48
C LYS A 234 -3.05 -8.09 41.79
N ASP A 235 -3.32 -9.39 41.95
CA ASP A 235 -2.35 -10.40 42.39
C ASP A 235 -1.80 -11.24 41.23
N THR A 236 -2.24 -10.99 40.00
CA THR A 236 -1.67 -11.61 38.79
C THR A 236 -0.37 -10.89 38.41
N ASN A 237 0.77 -11.59 38.46
CA ASN A 237 2.11 -11.07 38.17
C ASN A 237 2.38 -9.72 38.90
N PRO A 238 2.35 -9.72 40.25
CA PRO A 238 2.40 -8.51 41.06
C PRO A 238 3.70 -7.72 40.90
N GLU A 239 4.78 -8.37 40.50
CA GLU A 239 6.09 -7.79 40.25
C GLU A 239 6.11 -6.78 39.10
N TYR A 240 5.20 -6.93 38.12
CA TYR A 240 5.02 -6.02 36.99
C TYR A 240 3.91 -4.98 37.22
N LYS A 241 3.75 -4.52 38.46
CA LYS A 241 2.77 -3.51 38.83
C LYS A 241 3.45 -2.18 39.15
N GLY A 242 2.81 -1.08 38.76
CA GLY A 242 3.27 0.28 39.04
C GLY A 242 4.13 0.84 37.90
N ARG A 243 5.00 1.79 38.25
CA ARG A 243 5.92 2.43 37.30
C ARG A 243 7.19 1.59 37.15
N MET A 244 7.61 1.39 35.92
CA MET A 244 8.80 0.64 35.54
C MET A 244 9.54 1.40 34.44
N SER A 245 10.85 1.18 34.34
CA SER A 245 11.66 1.73 33.26
C SER A 245 12.80 0.76 32.94
N GLY A 246 13.44 0.98 31.79
CA GLY A 246 14.48 0.10 31.32
C GLY A 246 14.88 0.38 29.87
N THR A 247 15.38 -0.64 29.19
CA THR A 247 15.69 -0.61 27.76
C THR A 247 14.82 -1.60 27.00
N TRP A 248 14.60 -1.33 25.72
CA TRP A 248 13.82 -2.20 24.85
C TRP A 248 14.52 -2.47 23.54
N ARG A 249 14.28 -3.65 23.00
CA ARG A 249 14.67 -4.04 21.66
C ARG A 249 13.53 -4.82 21.01
N VAL A 250 13.47 -4.74 19.69
CA VAL A 250 12.52 -5.50 18.89
C VAL A 250 13.28 -6.20 17.78
N GLU A 251 13.01 -7.48 17.62
CA GLU A 251 13.62 -8.32 16.58
C GLU A 251 12.48 -9.01 15.82
N GLY A 252 12.43 -8.80 14.52
CA GLY A 252 11.35 -9.33 13.68
C GLY A 252 11.24 -8.57 12.36
N ALA A 253 10.55 -9.20 11.42
CA ALA A 253 10.21 -8.66 10.12
C ALA A 253 8.83 -9.22 9.74
N GLY A 254 8.13 -8.60 8.80
CA GLY A 254 6.79 -9.06 8.49
C GLY A 254 5.74 -8.60 9.51
N SER A 255 4.65 -9.34 9.53
CA SER A 255 3.54 -9.17 10.48
C SER A 255 3.89 -9.54 11.92
N GLN A 256 5.10 -10.02 12.21
CA GLN A 256 5.47 -10.54 13.52
C GLN A 256 6.81 -9.99 14.01
N ALA A 257 6.90 -9.75 15.32
CA ALA A 257 8.16 -9.46 15.98
C ALA A 257 8.18 -9.91 17.43
N VAL A 258 9.37 -9.92 18.02
CA VAL A 258 9.61 -10.20 19.42
C VAL A 258 10.09 -8.91 20.08
N LEU A 259 9.30 -8.38 21.01
CA LEU A 259 9.67 -7.23 21.84
C LEU A 259 10.24 -7.73 23.16
N THR A 260 11.45 -7.29 23.50
CA THR A 260 12.09 -7.56 24.79
C THR A 260 12.24 -6.26 25.56
N LEU A 261 11.73 -6.25 26.80
CA LEU A 261 11.88 -5.17 27.77
C LEU A 261 12.83 -5.62 28.89
N GLU A 262 13.96 -4.94 29.05
CA GLU A 262 14.94 -5.18 30.10
C GLU A 262 14.81 -4.11 31.19
N PHE A 263 14.39 -4.50 32.39
CA PHE A 263 14.06 -3.57 33.45
C PHE A 263 15.28 -3.07 34.23
N SER A 264 15.32 -1.77 34.54
CA SER A 264 16.34 -1.16 35.41
C SER A 264 16.23 -1.64 36.87
N LYS A 265 15.05 -2.11 37.28
CA LYS A 265 14.80 -2.60 38.64
C LYS A 265 15.53 -3.93 38.85
N LYS A 266 16.45 -3.97 39.83
CA LYS A 266 17.15 -5.19 40.23
C LYS A 266 16.14 -6.30 40.59
N ASN A 267 16.42 -7.53 40.15
CA ASN A 267 15.62 -8.75 40.35
C ASN A 267 14.27 -8.80 39.61
N LEU A 268 14.02 -7.91 38.63
CA LEU A 268 12.90 -8.08 37.70
C LEU A 268 13.44 -8.69 36.40
N SER A 269 12.95 -9.89 36.07
CA SER A 269 13.36 -10.57 34.84
C SER A 269 12.94 -9.77 33.59
N PRO A 270 13.72 -9.83 32.51
CA PRO A 270 13.29 -9.28 31.22
C PRO A 270 11.96 -9.86 30.79
N LEU A 271 11.11 -9.02 30.21
CA LEU A 271 9.82 -9.42 29.64
C LEU A 271 9.98 -9.55 28.13
N THR A 272 9.68 -10.72 27.58
CA THR A 272 9.68 -10.97 26.14
C THR A 272 8.27 -11.30 25.69
N VAL A 273 7.78 -10.59 24.68
CA VAL A 273 6.42 -10.74 24.14
C VAL A 273 6.42 -10.78 22.62
N ASN A 274 5.52 -11.58 22.06
CA ASN A 274 5.30 -11.61 20.61
C ASN A 274 4.34 -10.48 20.22
N LEU A 275 4.74 -9.69 19.24
CA LEU A 275 3.95 -8.70 18.54
C LEU A 275 3.43 -9.30 17.24
N ILE A 276 2.15 -9.12 16.94
CA ILE A 276 1.54 -9.57 15.68
C ILE A 276 0.60 -8.49 15.17
N PHE A 277 0.65 -8.19 13.87
CA PHE A 277 -0.42 -7.47 13.19
C PHE A 277 -1.47 -8.44 12.65
N VAL A 278 -2.70 -8.33 13.16
CA VAL A 278 -3.88 -9.05 12.64
C VAL A 278 -4.88 -7.99 12.20
N GLU A 279 -5.20 -7.92 10.90
CA GLU A 279 -6.18 -6.96 10.35
C GLU A 279 -5.90 -5.50 10.78
N GLU A 280 -4.65 -5.03 10.66
CA GLU A 280 -4.19 -3.71 11.13
C GLU A 280 -4.23 -3.49 12.65
N GLN A 281 -4.52 -4.52 13.45
CA GLN A 281 -4.51 -4.45 14.91
C GLN A 281 -3.18 -4.94 15.48
N LEU A 282 -2.56 -4.15 16.34
CA LEU A 282 -1.37 -4.55 17.08
C LEU A 282 -1.76 -5.46 18.25
N MET A 283 -1.34 -6.72 18.19
CA MET A 283 -1.55 -7.72 19.23
C MET A 283 -0.25 -7.98 19.98
N VAL A 284 -0.33 -8.08 21.30
CA VAL A 284 0.77 -8.50 22.19
C VAL A 284 0.31 -9.75 22.91
N GLY A 285 0.82 -10.92 22.49
CA GLY A 285 0.21 -12.19 22.86
C GLY A 285 -1.25 -12.26 22.37
N ASN A 286 -2.21 -12.39 23.30
CA ASN A 286 -3.65 -12.43 22.99
C ASN A 286 -4.38 -11.11 23.29
N GLU A 287 -3.64 -10.03 23.59
CA GLU A 287 -4.20 -8.74 23.99
C GLU A 287 -4.00 -7.71 22.90
N ARG A 288 -5.05 -6.93 22.62
CA ARG A 288 -4.97 -5.80 21.69
C ARG A 288 -4.30 -4.60 22.35
N TYR A 289 -3.38 -3.99 21.63
CA TYR A 289 -2.74 -2.73 22.00
C TYR A 289 -3.04 -1.66 20.96
N TYR A 290 -3.10 -0.42 21.44
CA TYR A 290 -3.19 0.79 20.63
C TYR A 290 -1.83 1.48 20.68
N ALA A 291 -1.32 1.90 19.52
CA ALA A 291 -0.07 2.64 19.40
C ALA A 291 -0.36 4.07 18.96
N SER A 292 0.24 5.04 19.65
CA SER A 292 0.19 6.47 19.32
C SER A 292 1.54 7.12 19.56
N GLU A 293 1.74 8.37 19.12
CA GLU A 293 2.98 9.10 19.44
C GLU A 293 3.11 9.33 20.95
N SER A 294 4.29 9.03 21.50
CA SER A 294 4.61 9.28 22.89
C SER A 294 4.93 10.76 23.12
N GLN A 295 4.39 11.32 24.20
CA GLN A 295 4.78 12.66 24.67
C GLN A 295 5.90 12.63 25.74
N GLU A 296 6.27 11.44 26.21
CA GLU A 296 7.27 11.24 27.26
C GLU A 296 8.68 10.99 26.71
N CYS A 297 8.79 10.56 25.45
CA CYS A 297 10.05 10.43 24.73
C CYS A 297 10.43 11.79 24.14
N ARG A 298 11.39 12.48 24.75
CA ARG A 298 11.94 13.76 24.28
C ARG A 298 13.44 13.67 24.16
#